data_AF-X1K885-F1
#
_entry.id   AF-X1K885-F1
#
_cell.length_a   1.000
_cell.length_b   1.000
_cell.length_c   1.000
_cell.angle_alpha   90.00
_cell.angle_beta   90.00
_cell.angle_gamma   90.00
#
_symmetry.space_group_name_H-M   'P 1'
#
loop_
_entity.id
_entity.type
_entity.pdbx_description
1 polymer ?
#
loop_
_entity_poly.entity_id
_entity_poly.type
_entity_poly.pdbx_seq_one_letter_code
_entity_poly.pdbx_strand_id
1 'polypeptide(L)'
;LKDILSAIFGYSPAVEGKGLGYVYFNVFSFEQLLDVAEHPGKYPYPVIVRIHGQYGDARKLSPDILKKDIIPRLDPGSVSF
;
A
#
# COMPACT_ATOMS: atom_id res chain seq x y z
N LEU A 1 -4.11 1.85 14.86
CA LEU A 1 -2.92 2.16 14.03
C LEU A 1 -1.68 2.42 14.88
N LYS A 2 -1.69 3.39 15.80
CA LYS A 2 -0.57 3.65 16.73
C LYS A 2 -0.04 2.39 17.41
N ASP A 3 -0.94 1.55 17.96
CA ASP A 3 -0.53 0.34 18.67
C ASP A 3 0.07 -0.72 17.75
N ILE A 4 -0.49 -0.88 16.54
CA ILE A 4 0.03 -1.76 15.48
C ILE A 4 1.44 -1.32 15.07
N LEU A 5 1.62 -0.02 14.81
CA LEU A 5 2.93 0.54 14.44
C LEU A 5 3.94 0.41 15.57
N SER A 6 3.50 0.62 16.81
CA SER A 6 4.36 0.53 17.99
C SER A 6 4.83 -0.89 18.25
N ALA A 7 3.96 -1.88 18.03
CA ALA A 7 4.28 -3.30 18.17
C ALA A 7 5.25 -3.80 17.08
N ILE A 8 5.05 -3.39 15.83
CA ILE A 8 5.82 -3.88 14.68
C ILE A 8 7.16 -3.16 14.54
N PHE A 9 7.13 -1.82 14.59
CA PHE A 9 8.31 -1.02 14.29
C PHE A 9 9.10 -0.63 15.53
N GLY A 10 8.53 -0.86 16.74
CA GLY A 10 9.09 -0.38 17.98
C GLY A 10 9.22 1.13 17.92
N TYR A 11 8.23 1.88 18.41
CA TYR A 11 8.37 3.33 18.55
C TYR A 11 9.44 3.57 19.63
N SER A 12 10.71 3.43 19.27
CA SER A 12 11.86 3.32 20.18
C SER A 12 11.99 4.65 20.90
N PRO A 13 11.62 4.77 22.19
CA PRO A 13 11.75 6.02 22.91
C PRO A 13 13.21 6.27 23.34
N ALA A 14 14.06 5.24 23.23
CA ALA A 14 15.48 5.31 23.50
C ALA A 14 16.25 4.72 22.33
N VAL A 15 17.32 5.38 21.93
CA VAL A 15 18.71 4.88 21.86
C VAL A 15 19.41 5.67 20.75
N GLU A 16 20.48 6.36 21.14
CA GLU A 16 21.46 6.96 20.25
C GLU A 16 21.86 6.01 19.10
N GLY A 17 21.93 6.57 17.89
CA GLY A 17 22.38 5.85 16.69
C GLY A 17 21.38 4.84 16.14
N LYS A 18 20.29 5.30 15.50
CA LYS A 18 19.43 4.45 14.64
C LYS A 18 18.99 5.24 13.41
N GLY A 19 19.17 4.64 12.23
CA GLY A 19 18.81 5.25 10.95
C GLY A 19 17.32 5.52 10.78
N LEU A 20 16.99 6.46 9.89
CA LEU A 20 15.61 6.85 9.58
C LEU A 20 14.89 5.72 8.82
N GLY A 21 13.95 5.04 9.48
CA GLY A 21 13.00 4.14 8.82
C GLY A 21 11.79 4.92 8.32
N TYR A 22 11.29 4.58 7.12
CA TYR A 22 10.01 5.10 6.62
C TYR A 22 9.13 3.95 6.13
N VAL A 23 7.82 4.14 6.23
CA VAL A 23 6.82 3.16 5.79
C VAL A 23 5.68 3.88 5.09
N TYR A 24 5.13 3.25 4.06
CA TYR A 24 3.92 3.69 3.38
C TYR A 24 2.82 2.66 3.57
N PHE A 25 1.61 3.14 3.86
CA PHE A 25 0.42 2.31 3.93
C PHE A 25 -0.51 2.65 2.77
N ASN A 26 -0.83 1.63 1.98
CA ASN A 26 -2.01 1.64 1.14
C ASN A 26 -3.15 1.03 1.98
N VAL A 27 -4.26 1.75 2.11
CA VAL A 27 -5.41 1.32 2.92
C VAL A 27 -6.58 1.09 1.96
N PHE A 28 -6.61 -0.09 1.36
CA PHE A 28 -7.64 -0.54 0.43
C PHE A 28 -7.93 -2.01 0.67
N SER A 29 -9.14 -2.45 0.36
CA SER A 29 -9.41 -3.88 0.18
C SER A 29 -8.89 -4.34 -1.19
N PHE A 30 -8.64 -5.65 -1.32
CA PHE A 30 -8.28 -6.28 -2.58
C PHE A 30 -9.35 -5.99 -3.66
N GLU A 31 -10.63 -6.14 -3.29
CA GLU A 31 -11.79 -5.96 -4.17
C GLU A 31 -11.91 -4.50 -4.66
N GLN A 32 -11.58 -3.53 -3.80
CA GLN A 32 -11.62 -2.12 -4.17
C GLN A 32 -10.62 -1.82 -5.29
N LEU A 33 -9.36 -2.25 -5.16
CA LEU A 33 -8.37 -2.01 -6.21
C LEU A 33 -8.65 -2.83 -7.47
N LEU A 34 -9.22 -4.02 -7.33
CA LEU A 34 -9.66 -4.82 -8.48
C LEU A 34 -10.78 -4.11 -9.26
N ASP A 35 -11.80 -3.59 -8.58
CA ASP A 35 -12.89 -2.83 -9.21
C ASP A 35 -12.37 -1.54 -9.88
N VAL A 36 -11.38 -0.86 -9.29
CA VAL A 36 -10.70 0.28 -9.95
C VAL A 36 -9.97 -0.16 -11.23
N ALA A 37 -9.36 -1.34 -11.22
CA ALA A 37 -8.63 -1.87 -12.36
C ALA A 37 -9.56 -2.29 -13.52
N GLU A 38 -10.74 -2.84 -13.22
CA GLU A 38 -11.73 -3.23 -14.24
C GLU A 38 -12.62 -2.05 -14.70
N HIS A 39 -12.88 -1.10 -13.81
CA HIS A 39 -13.85 -0.03 -14.02
C HIS A 39 -13.31 1.36 -13.64
N PRO A 40 -12.19 1.82 -14.22
CA PRO A 40 -11.56 3.08 -13.81
C PRO A 40 -12.47 4.31 -13.98
N GLY A 41 -13.39 4.29 -14.94
CA GLY A 41 -14.36 5.37 -15.19
C GLY A 41 -15.44 5.54 -14.13
N LYS A 42 -15.65 4.53 -13.26
CA LYS A 42 -16.57 4.60 -12.11
C LYS A 42 -16.07 5.56 -11.03
N TYR A 43 -14.77 5.84 -11.02
CA TYR A 43 -14.09 6.63 -10.00
C TYR A 43 -13.80 8.04 -10.52
N PRO A 44 -14.65 9.05 -10.20
CA PRO A 44 -14.49 10.40 -10.72
C PRO A 44 -13.21 11.09 -10.20
N TYR A 45 -12.78 10.71 -9.00
CA TYR A 45 -11.57 11.25 -8.35
C TYR A 45 -10.37 10.29 -8.48
N PRO A 46 -9.14 10.81 -8.45
CA PRO A 46 -7.92 9.99 -8.42
C PRO A 46 -7.95 8.94 -7.31
N VAL A 47 -7.55 7.71 -7.64
CA VAL A 47 -7.37 6.63 -6.67
C VAL A 47 -5.88 6.52 -6.38
N ILE A 48 -5.43 7.17 -5.32
CA ILE A 48 -3.99 7.32 -5.06
C ILE A 48 -3.43 6.09 -4.34
N VAL A 49 -2.42 5.47 -4.94
CA VAL A 49 -1.68 4.34 -4.37
C VAL A 49 -0.20 4.69 -4.23
N ARG A 50 0.44 4.20 -3.17
CA ARG A 50 1.88 4.28 -2.91
C ARG A 50 2.61 3.12 -3.57
N ILE A 51 3.65 3.42 -4.34
CA ILE A 51 4.40 2.45 -5.14
C ILE A 51 5.87 2.84 -5.09
N HIS A 52 6.75 1.96 -4.61
CA HIS A 52 8.22 2.15 -4.66
C HIS A 52 8.71 3.54 -4.21
N GLY A 53 8.08 4.13 -3.19
CA GLY A 53 8.42 5.46 -2.67
C GLY A 53 7.72 6.66 -3.35
N GLN A 54 6.98 6.41 -4.43
CA GLN A 54 6.19 7.40 -5.16
C GLN A 54 4.68 7.20 -4.91
N TYR A 55 3.86 8.08 -5.49
CA TYR A 55 2.42 7.93 -5.57
C TYR A 55 1.98 7.86 -7.04
N GLY A 56 0.94 7.10 -7.32
CA GLY A 56 0.32 6.98 -8.65
C GLY A 56 -1.20 6.94 -8.57
N ASP A 57 -1.86 7.34 -9.65
CA ASP A 57 -3.31 7.18 -9.79
C ASP A 57 -3.61 5.79 -10.37
N ALA A 58 -4.16 4.90 -9.54
CA ALA A 58 -4.43 3.50 -9.88
C ALA A 58 -5.28 3.36 -11.16
N ARG A 59 -6.17 4.32 -11.43
CA ARG A 59 -7.00 4.35 -12.65
C ARG A 59 -6.17 4.42 -13.95
N LYS A 60 -4.91 4.85 -13.86
CA LYS A 60 -4.01 5.09 -15.00
C LYS A 60 -2.79 4.17 -15.00
N LEU A 61 -2.66 3.28 -14.01
CA LEU A 61 -1.53 2.37 -13.95
C LEU A 61 -1.71 1.25 -14.97
N SER A 62 -0.58 0.76 -15.50
CA SER A 62 -0.63 -0.42 -16.35
C SER A 62 -1.12 -1.63 -15.54
N PRO A 63 -1.79 -2.61 -16.19
CA PRO A 63 -2.19 -3.85 -15.53
C PRO A 63 -1.03 -4.58 -14.85
N ASP A 64 0.18 -4.49 -15.39
CA ASP A 64 1.38 -5.09 -14.78
C ASP A 64 1.71 -4.47 -13.43
N ILE A 65 1.53 -3.16 -13.26
CA ILE A 65 1.78 -2.50 -11.98
C ILE A 65 0.60 -2.76 -11.03
N LEU A 66 -0.64 -2.51 -11.46
CA LEU A 66 -1.78 -2.59 -10.54
C LEU A 66 -2.16 -4.03 -10.20
N LYS A 67 -2.36 -4.90 -11.21
CA LYS A 67 -2.88 -6.26 -11.02
C LYS A 67 -1.81 -7.28 -10.64
N LYS A 68 -0.56 -7.12 -11.09
CA LYS A 68 0.51 -8.09 -10.80
C LYS A 68 1.44 -7.67 -9.67
N ASP A 69 1.56 -6.38 -9.37
CA ASP A 69 2.44 -5.90 -8.30
C ASP A 69 1.68 -5.41 -7.06
N ILE A 70 0.73 -4.49 -7.21
CA ILE A 70 0.08 -3.84 -6.04
C ILE A 70 -0.99 -4.73 -5.41
N ILE A 71 -1.96 -5.19 -6.20
CA ILE A 71 -3.11 -5.95 -5.72
C ILE A 71 -2.69 -7.22 -4.95
N PRO A 72 -1.71 -8.02 -5.41
CA PRO A 72 -1.26 -9.21 -4.68
C PRO A 72 -0.65 -8.91 -3.31
N ARG A 73 -0.08 -7.72 -3.09
CA ARG A 73 0.46 -7.32 -1.76
C ARG A 73 -0.63 -7.07 -0.72
N LEU A 74 -1.89 -6.95 -1.15
CA LEU A 74 -3.04 -6.80 -0.26
C LEU A 74 -3.65 -8.15 0.13
N ASP A 75 -3.24 -9.25 -0.51
CA ASP A 75 -3.67 -10.59 -0.14
C ASP A 75 -3.05 -10.96 1.23
N PRO A 76 -3.84 -11.24 2.27
CA PRO A 76 -3.32 -11.69 3.56
C PRO A 76 -2.44 -12.97 3.46
N GLY A 77 -2.63 -13.78 2.42
CA GLY A 77 -1.78 -14.92 2.09
C GLY A 77 -0.45 -14.57 1.43
N SER A 78 -0.22 -13.31 1.02
CA SER A 78 1.05 -12.89 0.41
C SER A 78 2.21 -12.81 1.42
N VAL A 79 1.91 -12.94 2.71
CA VAL A 79 2.89 -12.92 3.82
C VAL A 79 2.98 -14.25 4.57
N SER A 80 2.27 -15.29 4.13
CA SER A 80 2.43 -16.64 4.68
C SER A 80 3.67 -17.30 4.09
N PHE A 81 4.63 -17.62 4.97
CA PHE A 81 5.83 -18.42 4.71
C PHE A 81 5.55 -19.90 4.99
#